data_AF-A0A5P3VLB4-F1
#
_entry.id   AF-A0A5P3VLB4-F1
#
_cell.length_a   1.000
_cell.length_b   1.000
_cell.length_c   1.000
_cell.angle_alpha   90.00
_cell.angle_beta   90.00
_cell.angle_gamma   90.00
#
_symmetry.space_group_name_H-M   'P 1'
#
loop_
_entity.id
_entity.type
_entity.pdbx_description
1 polymer ?
#
loop_
_entity_poly.entity_id
_entity_poly.type
_entity_poly.pdbx_seq_one_letter_code
_entity_poly.pdbx_strand_id
1 'polypeptide(L)'
;MTTPNSRPPHTEVRLIASSGYPHDVAVAARGVAWLKQHGYHTTNPDVLARRYLRFGGTDAERLADLHAIGTGVPHELTLAVRGGYGIARLLAQADFARIAEQAAASATPIVGHSDFTAFQLAYLAATGGITFSGPMLLADFGADRVDPYMWEHFEGILRDPAYRIDVAAPQSGGQPFSGAVAGTLWGGNLAMLCSLLGTPFMPRVEGGVLFLEDINEPPYRVERMLIQLQQAGVLGTQRAIVLGDFSNYRVTDYDNGYDMEAVVAYLRDALPVPVLTGLPFGHCARKLTLPVGAQVRLAARADGFSMAFSGYPVLPPVA
;
A
#
# COMPACT_ATOMS: atom_id res chain seq x y z
N MET A 1 15.15 33.54 32.00
CA MET A 1 14.39 32.28 32.07
C MET A 1 12.99 32.56 31.54
N THR A 2 12.77 32.30 30.26
CA THR A 2 11.44 32.29 29.64
C THR A 2 11.36 30.96 28.89
N THR A 3 10.34 30.19 29.26
CA THR A 3 10.08 28.80 28.86
C THR A 3 9.94 28.67 27.34
N PRO A 4 10.46 27.60 26.73
CA PRO A 4 10.19 27.31 25.34
C PRO A 4 8.72 26.91 25.20
N ASN A 5 8.05 27.57 24.25
CA ASN A 5 6.71 27.29 23.81
C ASN A 5 6.69 25.90 23.14
N SER A 6 6.60 24.82 23.91
CA SER A 6 6.52 23.46 23.38
C SER A 6 5.12 23.23 22.82
N ARG A 7 4.94 23.60 21.55
CA ARG A 7 3.85 23.05 20.73
C ARG A 7 3.99 21.51 20.78
N PRO A 8 2.92 20.73 20.99
CA PRO A 8 3.03 19.29 20.91
C PRO A 8 3.64 18.91 19.55
N PRO A 9 4.51 17.90 19.47
CA PRO A 9 5.16 17.54 18.21
C PRO A 9 4.08 17.16 17.21
N HIS A 10 3.98 17.98 16.17
CA HIS A 10 3.06 17.77 15.08
C HIS A 10 3.80 17.04 13.96
N THR A 11 3.15 16.04 13.36
CA THR A 11 3.70 15.38 12.17
C THR A 11 3.23 16.15 10.94
N GLU A 12 4.16 16.74 10.19
CA GLU A 12 3.85 17.38 8.90
C GLU A 12 3.50 16.32 7.86
N VAL A 13 2.46 16.55 7.07
CA VAL A 13 1.95 15.63 6.04
C VAL A 13 1.90 16.34 4.70
N ARG A 14 2.84 16.03 3.80
CA ARG A 14 2.78 16.48 2.42
C ARG A 14 1.77 15.67 1.62
N LEU A 15 0.72 16.33 1.16
CA LEU A 15 -0.24 15.74 0.24
C LEU A 15 0.34 15.69 -1.18
N ILE A 16 0.16 14.56 -1.87
CA ILE A 16 0.50 14.40 -3.29
C ILE A 16 -0.70 13.84 -4.07
N ALA A 17 -0.97 14.40 -5.25
CA ALA A 17 -2.07 13.98 -6.13
C ALA A 17 -1.51 13.43 -7.46
N SER A 18 -0.67 12.40 -7.39
CA SER A 18 0.02 11.81 -8.54
C SER A 18 -0.85 10.92 -9.44
N SER A 19 -2.11 10.66 -9.05
CA SER A 19 -3.02 9.73 -9.73
C SER A 19 -4.27 10.45 -10.27
N GLY A 20 -5.48 10.02 -9.89
CA GLY A 20 -6.73 10.66 -10.27
C GLY A 20 -6.98 11.99 -9.54
N TYR A 21 -7.91 12.81 -10.04
CA TYR A 21 -8.28 14.05 -9.35
C TYR A 21 -9.10 13.80 -8.07
N PRO A 22 -8.93 14.62 -7.02
CA PRO A 22 -9.79 14.59 -5.84
C PRO A 22 -11.20 15.08 -6.20
N HIS A 23 -12.13 14.15 -6.40
CA HIS A 23 -13.45 14.48 -6.95
C HIS A 23 -14.45 15.01 -5.91
N ASP A 24 -14.17 14.81 -4.63
CA ASP A 24 -15.05 15.22 -3.53
C ASP A 24 -14.30 16.13 -2.56
N VAL A 25 -14.64 17.42 -2.61
CA VAL A 25 -14.05 18.47 -1.77
C VAL A 25 -14.47 18.29 -0.31
N ALA A 26 -15.69 17.81 -0.05
CA ALA A 26 -16.16 17.61 1.33
C ALA A 26 -15.42 16.45 1.99
N VAL A 27 -15.21 15.34 1.26
CA VAL A 27 -14.38 14.21 1.71
C VAL A 27 -12.95 14.67 1.99
N ALA A 28 -12.33 15.43 1.08
CA ALA A 28 -10.97 15.93 1.26
C ALA A 28 -10.86 16.84 2.49
N ALA A 29 -11.82 17.75 2.69
CA ALA A 29 -11.86 18.64 3.85
C ALA A 29 -12.03 17.86 5.17
N ARG A 30 -12.87 16.82 5.19
CA ARG A 30 -12.98 15.92 6.35
C ARG A 30 -11.66 15.22 6.66
N GLY A 31 -10.97 14.68 5.65
CA GLY A 31 -9.69 14.00 5.85
C GLY A 31 -8.62 14.92 6.43
N VAL A 32 -8.51 16.14 5.91
CA VAL A 32 -7.60 17.17 6.45
C VAL A 32 -7.96 17.52 7.90
N ALA A 33 -9.25 17.73 8.19
CA ALA A 33 -9.72 18.06 9.53
C ALA A 33 -9.46 16.90 10.52
N TRP A 34 -9.67 15.66 10.08
CA TRP A 34 -9.44 14.47 10.88
C TRP A 34 -7.96 14.32 11.23
N LEU A 35 -7.06 14.42 10.25
CA LEU A 35 -5.61 14.40 10.47
C LEU A 35 -5.18 15.49 11.46
N LYS A 36 -5.69 16.72 11.29
CA LYS A 36 -5.42 17.84 12.19
C LYS A 36 -5.83 17.58 13.63
N GLN A 37 -6.99 16.97 13.85
CA GLN A 37 -7.47 16.60 15.18
C GLN A 37 -6.57 15.55 15.86
N HIS A 38 -5.82 14.77 15.08
CA HIS A 38 -4.92 13.71 15.54
C HIS A 38 -3.44 14.12 15.49
N GLY A 39 -3.15 15.42 15.43
CA GLY A 39 -1.77 15.94 15.54
C GLY A 39 -0.98 15.97 14.23
N TYR A 40 -1.63 15.68 13.09
CA TYR A 40 -1.04 15.75 11.76
C TYR A 40 -1.40 17.05 11.03
N HIS A 41 -0.42 17.74 10.45
CA HIS A 41 -0.66 19.01 9.74
C HIS A 41 -0.40 18.84 8.25
N THR A 42 -1.44 18.99 7.44
CA THR A 42 -1.32 18.80 5.99
C THR A 42 -0.69 20.02 5.32
N THR A 43 0.32 19.81 4.49
CA THR A 43 0.93 20.78 3.60
C THR A 43 0.55 20.50 2.15
N ASN A 44 0.89 21.42 1.24
CA ASN A 44 0.56 21.34 -0.19
C ASN A 44 -0.96 21.27 -0.50
N PRO A 45 -1.80 22.15 0.07
CA PRO A 45 -3.26 22.03 -0.05
C PRO A 45 -3.79 22.22 -1.49
N ASP A 46 -3.04 22.91 -2.35
CA ASP A 46 -3.45 23.24 -3.72
C ASP A 46 -3.72 21.99 -4.57
N VAL A 47 -3.06 20.85 -4.25
CA VAL A 47 -3.30 19.57 -4.93
C VAL A 47 -4.74 19.09 -4.80
N LEU A 48 -5.47 19.54 -3.78
CA LEU A 48 -6.86 19.18 -3.54
C LEU A 48 -7.83 19.87 -4.51
N ALA A 49 -7.39 20.94 -5.19
CA ALA A 49 -8.18 21.64 -6.19
C ALA A 49 -7.75 21.31 -7.62
N ARG A 50 -6.54 20.75 -7.83
CA ARG A 50 -6.02 20.47 -9.16
C ARG A 50 -6.84 19.43 -9.90
N ARG A 51 -7.12 19.72 -11.17
CA ARG A 51 -7.81 18.82 -12.08
C ARG A 51 -7.35 19.06 -13.51
N TYR A 52 -6.89 18.00 -14.16
CA TYR A 52 -6.64 17.99 -15.59
C TYR A 52 -7.20 16.69 -16.16
N LEU A 53 -8.27 16.79 -16.97
CA LEU A 53 -9.04 15.62 -17.40
C LEU A 53 -9.49 14.76 -16.19
N ARG A 54 -9.01 13.52 -16.11
CA ARG A 54 -9.24 12.59 -14.98
C ARG A 54 -8.14 12.61 -13.91
N PHE A 55 -7.08 13.39 -14.11
CA PHE A 55 -5.85 13.37 -13.32
C PHE A 55 -5.82 14.50 -12.28
N GLY A 56 -5.10 14.30 -11.17
CA GLY A 56 -4.90 15.28 -10.09
C GLY A 56 -3.99 16.46 -10.43
N GLY A 57 -3.94 16.83 -11.71
CA GLY A 57 -3.02 17.79 -12.31
C GLY A 57 -2.52 17.29 -13.68
N THR A 58 -1.87 18.16 -14.43
CA THR A 58 -1.08 17.81 -15.61
C THR A 58 0.02 16.81 -15.25
N ASP A 59 0.61 16.13 -16.25
CA ASP A 59 1.73 15.21 -15.99
C ASP A 59 2.90 15.93 -15.30
N ALA A 60 3.18 17.19 -15.67
CA ALA A 60 4.24 17.99 -15.05
C ALA A 60 3.95 18.30 -13.57
N GLU A 61 2.72 18.72 -13.23
CA GLU A 61 2.32 18.99 -11.84
C GLU A 61 2.36 17.71 -10.98
N ARG A 62 1.87 16.59 -11.52
CA ARG A 62 1.87 15.31 -10.80
C ARG A 62 3.27 14.73 -10.64
N LEU A 63 4.15 14.93 -11.63
CA LEU A 63 5.55 14.56 -11.51
C LEU A 63 6.26 15.43 -10.47
N ALA A 64 5.99 16.74 -10.47
CA ALA A 64 6.53 17.69 -9.48
C ALA A 64 6.17 17.29 -8.04
N ASP A 65 4.95 16.78 -7.80
CA ASP A 65 4.56 16.21 -6.51
C ASP A 65 5.45 15.04 -6.08
N LEU A 66 5.68 14.05 -6.96
CA LEU A 66 6.56 12.90 -6.67
C LEU A 66 7.99 13.36 -6.40
N HIS A 67 8.41 14.37 -7.16
CA HIS A 67 9.72 15.00 -7.11
C HIS A 67 9.94 15.88 -5.87
N ALA A 68 8.89 16.21 -5.13
CA ALA A 68 8.94 16.96 -3.88
C ALA A 68 8.97 16.08 -2.62
N ILE A 69 8.90 14.75 -2.79
CA ILE A 69 9.02 13.80 -1.68
C ILE A 69 10.37 14.00 -0.97
N GLY A 70 10.34 14.15 0.36
CA GLY A 70 11.54 14.35 1.18
C GLY A 70 12.13 15.76 1.16
N THR A 71 11.51 16.71 0.45
CA THR A 71 11.98 18.11 0.39
C THR A 71 11.48 19.01 1.53
N GLY A 72 10.55 18.51 2.34
CA GLY A 72 10.01 19.22 3.49
C GLY A 72 10.91 19.16 4.73
N VAL A 73 10.29 19.34 5.89
CA VAL A 73 10.98 19.22 7.18
C VAL A 73 11.37 17.76 7.46
N PRO A 74 12.38 17.49 8.30
CA PRO A 74 12.71 16.14 8.73
C PRO A 74 11.47 15.41 9.29
N HIS A 75 11.31 14.16 8.90
CA HIS A 75 10.19 13.28 9.23
C HIS A 75 8.81 13.77 8.73
N GLU A 76 8.76 14.65 7.73
CA GLU A 76 7.51 14.93 6.98
C GLU A 76 7.03 13.64 6.31
N LEU A 77 5.78 13.26 6.57
CA LEU A 77 5.10 12.14 5.94
C LEU A 77 4.56 12.56 4.58
N THR A 78 4.85 11.79 3.53
CA THR A 78 4.17 11.96 2.24
C THR A 78 2.93 11.07 2.20
N LEU A 79 1.78 11.66 1.86
CA LEU A 79 0.50 10.97 1.78
C LEU A 79 -0.14 11.13 0.41
N ALA A 80 -0.40 10.01 -0.27
CA ALA A 80 -1.20 10.01 -1.48
C ALA A 80 -2.64 10.45 -1.17
N VAL A 81 -3.12 11.43 -1.93
CA VAL A 81 -4.48 11.95 -1.81
C VAL A 81 -5.48 10.85 -2.16
N ARG A 82 -5.21 10.11 -3.24
CA ARG A 82 -6.02 8.99 -3.73
C ARG A 82 -5.27 8.20 -4.80
N GLY A 83 -5.80 7.03 -5.14
CA GLY A 83 -5.46 6.27 -6.35
C GLY A 83 -6.30 6.71 -7.55
N GLY A 84 -6.74 5.73 -8.35
CA GLY A 84 -7.52 5.95 -9.56
C GLY A 84 -6.74 5.47 -10.78
N TYR A 85 -6.30 6.40 -11.63
CA TYR A 85 -5.44 6.09 -12.76
C TYR A 85 -4.62 7.32 -13.12
N GLY A 86 -3.32 7.11 -13.30
CA GLY A 86 -2.47 8.07 -13.97
C GLY A 86 -0.99 7.95 -13.63
N ILE A 87 -0.63 7.23 -12.55
CA ILE A 87 0.77 7.19 -12.11
C ILE A 87 1.69 6.50 -13.12
N ALA A 88 1.15 5.54 -13.89
CA ALA A 88 1.88 4.84 -14.94
C ALA A 88 2.48 5.78 -16.00
N ARG A 89 1.85 6.96 -16.24
CA ARG A 89 2.37 7.98 -17.17
C ARG A 89 3.66 8.66 -16.69
N LEU A 90 3.96 8.55 -15.39
CA LEU A 90 5.00 9.31 -14.72
C LEU A 90 6.26 8.48 -14.47
N LEU A 91 6.16 7.15 -14.44
CA LEU A 91 7.25 6.27 -13.99
C LEU A 91 8.55 6.48 -14.78
N ALA A 92 8.48 6.62 -16.10
CA ALA A 92 9.66 6.84 -16.94
C ALA A 92 10.30 8.23 -16.78
N GLN A 93 9.58 9.20 -16.21
CA GLN A 93 10.05 10.57 -15.98
C GLN A 93 10.45 10.80 -14.52
N ALA A 94 10.12 9.87 -13.63
CA ALA A 94 10.45 9.96 -12.22
C ALA A 94 11.94 9.72 -12.00
N ASP A 95 12.61 10.69 -11.36
CA ASP A 95 13.99 10.54 -10.91
C ASP A 95 13.98 9.85 -9.54
N PHE A 96 13.89 8.52 -9.58
CA PHE A 96 13.81 7.71 -8.36
C PHE A 96 15.04 7.84 -7.48
N ALA A 97 16.24 8.06 -8.07
CA ALA A 97 17.47 8.25 -7.32
C ALA A 97 17.40 9.52 -6.48
N ARG A 98 16.97 10.63 -7.08
CA ARG A 98 16.78 11.90 -6.36
C ARG A 98 15.70 11.81 -5.29
N ILE A 99 14.58 11.14 -5.59
CA ILE A 99 13.52 10.91 -4.60
C ILE A 99 14.06 10.11 -3.41
N ALA A 100 14.85 9.06 -3.65
CA ALA A 100 15.42 8.23 -2.59
C ALA A 100 16.44 8.99 -1.74
N GLU A 101 17.30 9.79 -2.35
CA GLU A 101 18.25 10.64 -1.62
C GLU A 101 17.52 11.60 -0.68
N GLN A 102 16.50 12.30 -1.19
CA GLN A 102 15.70 13.25 -0.42
C GLN A 102 14.92 12.56 0.70
N ALA A 103 14.24 11.44 0.39
CA ALA A 103 13.46 10.70 1.37
C ALA A 103 14.34 10.10 2.48
N ALA A 104 15.54 9.61 2.15
CA ALA A 104 16.50 9.10 3.12
C ALA A 104 17.06 10.21 4.02
N ALA A 105 17.45 11.35 3.44
CA ALA A 105 17.99 12.49 4.18
C ALA A 105 16.98 13.05 5.20
N SER A 106 15.69 13.07 4.83
CA SER A 106 14.61 13.56 5.68
C SER A 106 13.90 12.45 6.47
N ALA A 107 14.30 11.19 6.34
CA ALA A 107 13.62 10.03 6.91
C ALA A 107 12.09 10.04 6.67
N THR A 108 11.69 10.37 5.44
CA THR A 108 10.29 10.57 5.03
C THR A 108 9.57 9.23 4.80
N PRO A 109 8.49 8.92 5.55
CA PRO A 109 7.58 7.85 5.19
C PRO A 109 6.76 8.24 3.96
N ILE A 110 6.58 7.32 3.01
CA ILE A 110 5.81 7.53 1.78
C ILE A 110 4.62 6.58 1.77
N VAL A 111 3.39 7.10 1.92
CA VAL A 111 2.19 6.30 2.15
C VAL A 111 1.18 6.45 1.00
N GLY A 112 0.64 5.31 0.53
CA GLY A 112 -0.49 5.24 -0.39
C GLY A 112 -0.83 3.79 -0.76
N HIS A 113 -1.91 3.55 -1.50
CA HIS A 113 -2.25 2.22 -2.05
C HIS A 113 -2.98 2.37 -3.41
N SER A 114 -3.52 1.27 -3.96
CA SER A 114 -4.25 1.28 -5.25
C SER A 114 -3.33 1.67 -6.42
N ASP A 115 -3.70 2.63 -7.28
CA ASP A 115 -2.84 3.13 -8.39
C ASP A 115 -1.41 3.45 -7.90
N PHE A 116 -1.26 3.96 -6.68
CA PHE A 116 0.05 4.31 -6.10
C PHE A 116 1.00 3.12 -5.90
N THR A 117 0.48 1.88 -5.90
CA THR A 117 1.29 0.65 -5.92
C THR A 117 2.34 0.67 -7.04
N ALA A 118 2.01 1.21 -8.22
CA ALA A 118 2.98 1.25 -9.31
C ALA A 118 4.20 2.13 -9.01
N PHE A 119 4.03 3.24 -8.30
CA PHE A 119 5.16 4.04 -7.81
C PHE A 119 5.94 3.29 -6.74
N GLN A 120 5.26 2.66 -5.78
CA GLN A 120 5.90 1.92 -4.68
C GLN A 120 6.80 0.81 -5.21
N LEU A 121 6.31 0.02 -6.17
CA LEU A 121 7.07 -1.06 -6.80
C LEU A 121 8.20 -0.54 -7.69
N ALA A 122 7.98 0.54 -8.45
CA ALA A 122 9.03 1.17 -9.25
C ALA A 122 10.15 1.75 -8.37
N TYR A 123 9.79 2.38 -7.26
CA TYR A 123 10.73 2.93 -6.29
C TYR A 123 11.56 1.83 -5.62
N LEU A 124 10.92 0.72 -5.23
CA LEU A 124 11.60 -0.47 -4.73
C LEU A 124 12.56 -1.05 -5.79
N ALA A 125 12.12 -1.19 -7.03
CA ALA A 125 12.92 -1.74 -8.13
C ALA A 125 14.16 -0.88 -8.42
N ALA A 126 14.01 0.45 -8.41
CA ALA A 126 15.06 1.38 -8.78
C ALA A 126 16.08 1.63 -7.65
N THR A 127 15.65 1.56 -6.38
CA THR A 127 16.45 2.07 -5.27
C THR A 127 16.59 1.12 -4.08
N GLY A 128 15.79 0.05 -4.02
CA GLY A 128 15.64 -0.76 -2.81
C GLY A 128 14.93 -0.03 -1.66
N GLY A 129 14.45 1.20 -1.90
CA GLY A 129 13.81 2.04 -0.91
C GLY A 129 12.45 1.51 -0.47
N ILE A 130 12.09 1.85 0.77
CA ILE A 130 10.87 1.36 1.41
C ILE A 130 9.76 2.42 1.31
N THR A 131 8.54 1.94 1.07
CA THR A 131 7.31 2.74 1.13
C THR A 131 6.27 2.01 1.96
N PHE A 132 5.13 2.64 2.22
CA PHE A 132 4.06 2.07 3.03
C PHE A 132 2.78 1.95 2.19
N SER A 133 2.38 0.72 1.91
CA SER A 133 1.07 0.44 1.34
C SER A 133 0.03 0.62 2.43
N GLY A 134 -0.79 1.66 2.36
CA GLY A 134 -1.58 2.10 3.51
C GLY A 134 -2.66 3.13 3.17
N PRO A 135 -3.29 3.73 4.19
CA PRO A 135 -4.41 4.64 4.00
C PRO A 135 -4.04 5.88 3.19
N MET A 136 -5.03 6.42 2.48
CA MET A 136 -4.95 7.64 1.67
C MET A 136 -5.96 8.68 2.16
N LEU A 137 -5.74 9.95 1.78
CA LEU A 137 -6.57 11.05 2.29
C LEU A 137 -8.06 10.84 2.03
N LEU A 138 -8.47 10.56 0.79
CA LEU A 138 -9.89 10.55 0.43
C LEU A 138 -10.60 9.28 0.90
N ALA A 139 -10.05 8.11 0.55
CA ALA A 139 -10.72 6.83 0.78
C ALA A 139 -10.80 6.47 2.27
N ASP A 140 -9.85 6.95 3.07
CA ASP A 140 -9.65 6.47 4.43
C ASP A 140 -9.86 7.59 5.45
N PHE A 141 -8.96 8.57 5.50
CA PHE A 141 -9.07 9.66 6.49
C PHE A 141 -10.30 10.55 6.26
N GLY A 142 -10.77 10.66 5.01
CA GLY A 142 -11.97 11.38 4.62
C GLY A 142 -13.26 10.59 4.73
N ALA A 143 -13.21 9.31 5.12
CA ALA A 143 -14.40 8.49 5.32
C ALA A 143 -15.33 9.09 6.39
N ASP A 144 -16.63 8.76 6.33
CA ASP A 144 -17.60 9.23 7.34
C ASP A 144 -17.22 8.78 8.75
N ARG A 145 -16.59 7.61 8.84
CA ARG A 145 -15.96 7.10 10.06
C ARG A 145 -14.62 6.46 9.70
N VAL A 146 -13.55 7.02 10.25
CA VAL A 146 -12.23 6.40 10.22
C VAL A 146 -12.26 5.13 11.07
N ASP A 147 -11.79 4.02 10.50
CA ASP A 147 -11.76 2.73 11.18
C ASP A 147 -10.65 2.72 12.26
N PRO A 148 -10.98 2.41 13.53
CA PRO A 148 -9.99 2.42 14.61
C PRO A 148 -8.84 1.43 14.42
N TYR A 149 -9.09 0.27 13.80
CA TYR A 149 -8.05 -0.73 13.53
C TYR A 149 -7.03 -0.20 12.51
N MET A 150 -7.54 0.47 11.47
CA MET A 150 -6.67 1.11 10.49
C MET A 150 -5.81 2.19 11.15
N TRP A 151 -6.40 3.04 11.98
CA TRP A 151 -5.66 4.07 12.68
C TRP A 151 -4.59 3.52 13.62
N GLU A 152 -4.95 2.53 14.44
CA GLU A 152 -4.04 1.86 15.37
C GLU A 152 -2.80 1.33 14.65
N HIS A 153 -2.99 0.63 13.53
CA HIS A 153 -1.88 0.04 12.79
C HIS A 153 -1.12 1.05 11.92
N PHE A 154 -1.76 2.12 11.46
CA PHE A 154 -1.07 3.24 10.82
C PHE A 154 -0.11 3.95 11.79
N GLU A 155 -0.58 4.33 12.98
CA GLU A 155 0.28 4.93 14.02
C GLU A 155 1.36 3.95 14.48
N GLY A 156 0.96 2.70 14.77
CA GLY A 156 1.84 1.69 15.32
C GLY A 156 3.02 1.42 14.42
N ILE A 157 2.78 1.15 13.13
CA ILE A 157 3.87 0.82 12.22
C ILE A 157 4.76 2.01 11.89
N LEU A 158 4.20 3.22 11.87
CA LEU A 158 5.00 4.42 11.61
C LEU A 158 5.87 4.82 12.80
N ARG A 159 5.67 4.26 14.00
CA ARG A 159 6.41 4.66 15.20
C ARG A 159 7.20 3.53 15.86
N ASP A 160 6.90 2.29 15.53
CA ASP A 160 7.59 1.11 16.04
C ASP A 160 8.50 0.50 14.96
N PRO A 161 9.83 0.45 15.16
CA PRO A 161 10.75 -0.15 14.18
C PRO A 161 10.64 -1.68 14.06
N ALA A 162 9.87 -2.32 14.94
CA ALA A 162 9.66 -3.77 14.98
C ALA A 162 8.19 -4.11 15.32
N TYR A 163 7.28 -3.82 14.39
CA TYR A 163 5.85 -3.98 14.63
C TYR A 163 5.34 -5.39 14.31
N ARG A 164 4.46 -5.93 15.16
CA ARG A 164 3.85 -7.26 14.97
C ARG A 164 2.33 -7.16 14.92
N ILE A 165 1.74 -7.94 14.02
CA ILE A 165 0.30 -8.17 13.93
C ILE A 165 -0.02 -9.66 14.06
N ASP A 166 -1.23 -9.93 14.54
CA ASP A 166 -1.86 -11.24 14.54
C ASP A 166 -3.20 -11.15 13.83
N VAL A 167 -3.38 -11.99 12.80
CA VAL A 167 -4.58 -12.06 11.97
C VAL A 167 -5.32 -13.34 12.29
N ALA A 168 -6.56 -13.23 12.76
CA ALA A 168 -7.47 -14.34 12.96
C ALA A 168 -8.28 -14.55 11.67
N ALA A 169 -7.85 -15.51 10.86
CA ALA A 169 -8.46 -15.84 9.58
C ALA A 169 -8.27 -17.35 9.36
N PRO A 170 -9.29 -18.18 9.65
CA PRO A 170 -9.20 -19.61 9.43
C PRO A 170 -8.78 -19.94 8.00
N GLN A 171 -7.76 -20.77 7.85
CA GLN A 171 -7.26 -21.21 6.55
C GLN A 171 -7.90 -22.56 6.22
N SER A 172 -8.79 -22.59 5.24
CA SER A 172 -9.51 -23.79 4.79
C SER A 172 -9.16 -24.13 3.33
N GLY A 173 -9.01 -25.42 3.02
CA GLY A 173 -8.71 -25.89 1.66
C GLY A 173 -7.24 -25.78 1.27
N GLY A 174 -6.79 -26.69 0.40
CA GLY A 174 -5.37 -26.83 0.02
C GLY A 174 -4.52 -27.59 1.04
N GLN A 175 -3.20 -27.67 0.79
CA GLN A 175 -2.26 -28.29 1.72
C GLN A 175 -2.14 -27.45 3.00
N PRO A 176 -2.28 -28.05 4.20
CA PRO A 176 -2.11 -27.32 5.45
C PRO A 176 -0.71 -26.74 5.54
N PHE A 177 -0.59 -25.41 5.55
CA PHE A 177 0.67 -24.74 5.86
C PHE A 177 0.69 -24.34 7.33
N SER A 178 1.40 -25.12 8.14
CA SER A 178 1.80 -24.76 9.49
C SER A 178 3.31 -24.54 9.48
N GLY A 179 3.75 -23.30 9.48
CA GLY A 179 5.17 -23.00 9.34
C GLY A 179 5.48 -21.51 9.41
N ALA A 180 6.77 -21.20 9.49
CA ALA A 180 7.27 -19.84 9.48
C ALA A 180 8.19 -19.60 8.29
N VAL A 181 8.01 -18.47 7.63
CA VAL A 181 8.87 -17.99 6.55
C VAL A 181 9.34 -16.58 6.84
N ALA A 182 10.46 -16.19 6.25
CA ALA A 182 10.98 -14.84 6.31
C ALA A 182 11.43 -14.40 4.93
N GLY A 183 11.29 -13.11 4.64
CA GLY A 183 11.73 -12.51 3.39
C GLY A 183 11.32 -11.05 3.28
N THR A 184 11.55 -10.46 2.13
CA THR A 184 11.10 -9.10 1.81
C THR A 184 9.59 -9.09 1.59
N LEU A 185 8.88 -8.20 2.29
CA LEU A 185 7.46 -7.92 2.05
C LEU A 185 7.33 -7.06 0.79
N TRP A 186 6.52 -7.48 -0.16
CA TRP A 186 6.27 -6.70 -1.36
C TRP A 186 4.90 -7.02 -1.97
N GLY A 187 4.40 -6.17 -2.86
CA GLY A 187 3.09 -6.35 -3.49
C GLY A 187 2.22 -5.09 -3.44
N GLY A 188 0.91 -5.28 -3.35
CA GLY A 188 -0.08 -4.20 -3.39
C GLY A 188 -1.27 -4.56 -4.27
N ASN A 189 -1.76 -3.59 -5.04
CA ASN A 189 -2.84 -3.82 -5.98
C ASN A 189 -2.42 -4.77 -7.13
N LEU A 190 -3.19 -5.83 -7.35
CA LEU A 190 -2.88 -6.90 -8.32
C LEU A 190 -2.86 -6.37 -9.76
N ALA A 191 -3.86 -5.60 -10.17
CA ALA A 191 -3.90 -4.97 -11.49
C ALA A 191 -2.68 -4.07 -11.74
N MET A 192 -2.32 -3.23 -10.76
CA MET A 192 -1.14 -2.38 -10.89
C MET A 192 0.15 -3.20 -10.98
N LEU A 193 0.32 -4.24 -10.16
CA LEU A 193 1.50 -5.11 -10.22
C LEU A 193 1.61 -5.78 -11.60
N CYS A 194 0.51 -6.33 -12.13
CA CYS A 194 0.48 -6.95 -13.46
C CYS A 194 0.83 -5.95 -14.57
N SER A 195 0.44 -4.67 -14.42
CA SER A 195 0.76 -3.63 -15.39
C SER A 195 2.26 -3.32 -15.51
N LEU A 196 3.06 -3.71 -14.51
CA LEU A 196 4.51 -3.50 -14.50
C LEU A 196 5.29 -4.69 -15.08
N LEU A 197 4.67 -5.85 -15.28
CA LEU A 197 5.36 -7.03 -15.80
C LEU A 197 6.04 -6.73 -17.14
N GLY A 198 7.32 -7.11 -17.25
CA GLY A 198 8.14 -6.86 -18.44
C GLY A 198 8.68 -5.43 -18.56
N THR A 199 8.39 -4.53 -17.61
CA THR A 199 8.92 -3.17 -17.57
C THR A 199 10.11 -3.07 -16.59
N PRO A 200 10.97 -2.03 -16.68
CA PRO A 200 12.04 -1.80 -15.70
C PRO A 200 11.52 -1.44 -14.30
N PHE A 201 10.22 -1.19 -14.15
CA PHE A 201 9.60 -0.77 -12.89
C PHE A 201 9.11 -1.96 -12.04
N MET A 202 9.19 -3.19 -12.57
CA MET A 202 8.87 -4.40 -11.80
C MET A 202 10.07 -4.78 -10.91
N PRO A 203 9.91 -4.81 -9.58
CA PRO A 203 10.98 -5.22 -8.69
C PRO A 203 11.27 -6.71 -8.84
N ARG A 204 12.55 -7.08 -8.75
CA ARG A 204 13.00 -8.47 -8.78
C ARG A 204 13.14 -8.98 -7.35
N VAL A 205 12.03 -9.44 -6.78
CA VAL A 205 11.99 -10.01 -5.42
C VAL A 205 11.79 -11.52 -5.50
N GLU A 206 12.83 -12.27 -5.16
CA GLU A 206 12.78 -13.73 -4.99
C GLU A 206 12.83 -14.07 -3.50
N GLY A 207 12.12 -15.12 -3.11
CA GLY A 207 12.05 -15.53 -1.71
C GLY A 207 11.34 -14.51 -0.79
N GLY A 208 10.49 -13.64 -1.34
CA GLY A 208 9.72 -12.67 -0.58
C GLY A 208 8.42 -13.23 -0.01
N VAL A 209 7.68 -12.37 0.70
CA VAL A 209 6.27 -12.57 1.03
C VAL A 209 5.47 -11.58 0.19
N LEU A 210 4.75 -12.10 -0.80
CA LEU A 210 3.98 -11.30 -1.75
C LEU A 210 2.56 -11.10 -1.22
N PHE A 211 2.13 -9.86 -1.02
CA PHE A 211 0.73 -9.56 -0.67
C PHE A 211 -0.03 -8.96 -1.86
N LEU A 212 -1.28 -9.38 -2.05
CA LEU A 212 -2.10 -8.98 -3.19
C LEU A 212 -3.52 -8.63 -2.75
N GLU A 213 -4.05 -7.55 -3.31
CA GLU A 213 -5.43 -7.09 -3.14
C GLU A 213 -5.95 -6.55 -4.48
N ASP A 214 -7.27 -6.46 -4.65
CA ASP A 214 -7.83 -5.73 -5.79
C ASP A 214 -9.27 -5.26 -5.54
N ILE A 215 -9.78 -4.39 -6.41
CA ILE A 215 -11.14 -3.86 -6.31
C ILE A 215 -11.84 -3.84 -7.67
N ASN A 216 -13.13 -4.16 -7.67
CA ASN A 216 -14.02 -4.15 -8.85
C ASN A 216 -13.64 -5.14 -9.96
N GLU A 217 -12.74 -6.10 -9.69
CA GLU A 217 -12.38 -7.13 -10.67
C GLU A 217 -13.17 -8.41 -10.40
N PRO A 218 -14.01 -8.88 -11.35
CA PRO A 218 -14.67 -10.18 -11.22
C PRO A 218 -13.64 -11.32 -11.07
N PRO A 219 -13.99 -12.41 -10.37
CA PRO A 219 -13.06 -13.49 -10.02
C PRO A 219 -12.24 -14.01 -11.21
N TYR A 220 -12.84 -14.14 -12.39
CA TYR A 220 -12.13 -14.68 -13.57
C TYR A 220 -11.00 -13.75 -14.05
N ARG A 221 -11.11 -12.44 -13.80
CA ARG A 221 -10.05 -11.48 -14.13
C ARG A 221 -8.94 -11.52 -13.09
N VAL A 222 -9.31 -11.69 -11.83
CA VAL A 222 -8.35 -11.92 -10.74
C VAL A 222 -7.54 -13.18 -11.04
N GLU A 223 -8.19 -14.31 -11.35
CA GLU A 223 -7.49 -15.55 -11.73
C GLU A 223 -6.61 -15.34 -12.96
N ARG A 224 -7.09 -14.66 -14.00
CA ARG A 224 -6.28 -14.39 -15.20
C ARG A 224 -5.00 -13.62 -14.88
N MET A 225 -5.08 -12.62 -14.01
CA MET A 225 -3.91 -11.84 -13.57
C MET A 225 -2.95 -12.70 -12.72
N LEU A 226 -3.49 -13.54 -11.85
CA LEU A 226 -2.69 -14.46 -11.05
C LEU A 226 -1.99 -15.52 -11.92
N ILE A 227 -2.67 -16.07 -12.93
CA ILE A 227 -2.09 -16.99 -13.92
C ILE A 227 -0.99 -16.27 -14.69
N GLN A 228 -1.18 -15.02 -15.09
CA GLN A 228 -0.13 -14.23 -15.74
C GLN A 228 1.12 -14.14 -14.86
N LEU A 229 0.97 -13.86 -13.56
CA LEU A 229 2.08 -13.81 -12.61
C LEU A 229 2.73 -15.18 -12.38
N GLN A 230 1.93 -16.25 -12.35
CA GLN A 230 2.41 -17.62 -12.26
C GLN A 230 3.27 -17.97 -13.48
N GLN A 231 2.75 -17.75 -14.68
CA GLN A 231 3.44 -18.05 -15.94
C GLN A 231 4.68 -17.18 -16.16
N ALA A 232 4.70 -15.96 -15.62
CA ALA A 232 5.87 -15.10 -15.58
C ALA A 232 6.93 -15.52 -14.55
N GLY A 233 6.67 -16.58 -13.75
CA GLY A 233 7.58 -17.08 -12.72
C GLY A 233 7.60 -16.28 -11.42
N VAL A 234 6.71 -15.29 -11.27
CA VAL A 234 6.67 -14.41 -10.10
C VAL A 234 6.16 -15.15 -8.87
N LEU A 235 5.03 -15.85 -8.98
CA LEU A 235 4.38 -16.47 -7.82
C LEU A 235 5.19 -17.64 -7.25
N GLY A 236 5.76 -18.48 -8.11
CA GLY A 236 6.48 -19.69 -7.69
C GLY A 236 7.83 -19.44 -7.00
N THR A 237 8.38 -18.23 -7.10
CA THR A 237 9.67 -17.85 -6.48
C THR A 237 9.50 -17.27 -5.07
N GLN A 238 8.27 -17.11 -4.59
CA GLN A 238 8.00 -16.51 -3.27
C GLN A 238 8.04 -17.55 -2.15
N ARG A 239 8.14 -17.08 -0.91
CA ARG A 239 8.01 -17.94 0.28
C ARG A 239 6.56 -18.11 0.72
N ALA A 240 5.74 -17.10 0.47
CA ALA A 240 4.30 -17.11 0.71
C ALA A 240 3.61 -16.05 -0.14
N ILE A 241 2.35 -16.30 -0.45
CA ILE A 241 1.42 -15.33 -1.03
C ILE A 241 0.34 -15.07 0.02
N VAL A 242 0.04 -13.80 0.27
CA VAL A 242 -0.95 -13.38 1.26
C VAL A 242 -1.99 -12.51 0.58
N LEU A 243 -3.20 -13.05 0.44
CA LEU A 243 -4.31 -12.40 -0.20
C LEU A 243 -5.07 -11.54 0.81
N GLY A 244 -5.18 -10.26 0.46
CA GLY A 244 -5.98 -9.27 1.18
C GLY A 244 -7.43 -9.26 0.71
N ASP A 245 -8.01 -8.07 0.71
CA ASP A 245 -9.37 -7.82 0.28
C ASP A 245 -9.46 -7.79 -1.25
N PHE A 246 -10.36 -8.61 -1.79
CA PHE A 246 -10.79 -8.56 -3.19
C PHE A 246 -12.24 -8.10 -3.19
N SER A 247 -12.47 -6.80 -3.35
CA SER A 247 -13.77 -6.20 -3.03
C SER A 247 -14.55 -5.69 -4.23
N ASN A 248 -15.85 -5.45 -3.99
CA ASN A 248 -16.79 -4.83 -4.92
C ASN A 248 -16.90 -5.51 -6.31
N TYR A 249 -16.52 -6.78 -6.40
CA TYR A 249 -16.76 -7.57 -7.59
C TYR A 249 -18.22 -8.05 -7.64
N ARG A 250 -18.65 -8.44 -8.84
CA ARG A 250 -19.98 -9.02 -9.07
C ARG A 250 -19.82 -10.36 -9.77
N VAL A 251 -20.60 -11.33 -9.33
CA VAL A 251 -20.82 -12.60 -10.02
C VAL A 251 -22.17 -12.55 -10.73
N THR A 252 -22.30 -13.32 -11.79
CA THR A 252 -23.46 -13.43 -12.67
C THR A 252 -23.87 -14.89 -12.82
N ASP A 253 -25.05 -15.15 -13.38
CA ASP A 253 -25.51 -16.53 -13.62
C ASP A 253 -24.55 -17.32 -14.52
N TYR A 254 -23.83 -16.64 -15.43
CA TYR A 254 -22.84 -17.27 -16.30
C TYR A 254 -21.64 -17.84 -15.53
N ASP A 255 -21.31 -17.26 -14.37
CA ASP A 255 -20.20 -17.73 -13.54
C ASP A 255 -20.50 -19.10 -12.92
N ASN A 256 -21.77 -19.52 -12.85
CA ASN A 256 -22.18 -20.89 -12.49
C ASN A 256 -21.48 -21.43 -11.22
N GLY A 257 -21.47 -20.62 -10.15
CA GLY A 257 -20.82 -20.95 -8.87
C GLY A 257 -19.32 -20.63 -8.80
N TYR A 258 -18.74 -20.02 -9.85
CA TYR A 258 -17.37 -19.56 -9.84
C TYR A 258 -17.23 -18.20 -9.13
N ASP A 259 -16.44 -18.17 -8.07
CA ASP A 259 -16.22 -16.99 -7.22
C ASP A 259 -14.75 -16.89 -6.76
N MET A 260 -14.47 -15.98 -5.82
CA MET A 260 -13.12 -15.84 -5.26
C MET A 260 -12.66 -17.07 -4.46
N GLU A 261 -13.56 -17.85 -3.85
CA GLU A 261 -13.17 -19.08 -3.16
C GLU A 261 -12.65 -20.12 -4.16
N ALA A 262 -13.29 -20.21 -5.34
CA ALA A 262 -12.82 -21.04 -6.44
C ALA A 262 -11.43 -20.62 -6.94
N VAL A 263 -11.18 -19.31 -7.10
CA VAL A 263 -9.85 -18.77 -7.50
C VAL A 263 -8.77 -19.16 -6.48
N VAL A 264 -9.07 -18.99 -5.18
CA VAL A 264 -8.12 -19.34 -4.10
C VAL A 264 -7.84 -20.84 -4.08
N ALA A 265 -8.87 -21.67 -4.26
CA ALA A 265 -8.73 -23.12 -4.32
C ALA A 265 -7.82 -23.54 -5.50
N TYR A 266 -8.05 -22.95 -6.68
CA TYR A 266 -7.20 -23.16 -7.86
C TYR A 266 -5.74 -22.78 -7.58
N LEU A 267 -5.51 -21.58 -7.03
CA LEU A 267 -4.16 -21.12 -6.70
C LEU A 267 -3.41 -22.06 -5.76
N ARG A 268 -4.09 -22.55 -4.71
CA ARG A 268 -3.50 -23.46 -3.71
C ARG A 268 -3.14 -24.82 -4.29
N ASP A 269 -3.82 -25.26 -5.34
CA ASP A 269 -3.50 -26.49 -6.05
C ASP A 269 -2.37 -26.26 -7.08
N ALA A 270 -2.39 -25.11 -7.77
CA ALA A 270 -1.49 -24.80 -8.87
C ALA A 270 -0.09 -24.32 -8.44
N LEU A 271 0.08 -23.85 -7.20
CA LEU A 271 1.32 -23.25 -6.72
C LEU A 271 2.03 -24.11 -5.67
N PRO A 272 3.37 -24.17 -5.70
CA PRO A 272 4.16 -24.88 -4.69
C PRO A 272 4.36 -24.08 -3.39
N VAL A 273 3.85 -22.84 -3.34
CA VAL A 273 4.03 -21.89 -2.22
C VAL A 273 2.71 -21.73 -1.46
N PRO A 274 2.74 -21.50 -0.14
CA PRO A 274 1.52 -21.31 0.63
C PRO A 274 0.79 -20.03 0.20
N VAL A 275 -0.54 -20.16 0.01
CA VAL A 275 -1.45 -19.07 -0.29
C VAL A 275 -2.39 -18.87 0.91
N LEU A 276 -2.18 -17.78 1.63
CA LEU A 276 -2.93 -17.40 2.82
C LEU A 276 -3.98 -16.34 2.46
N THR A 277 -5.11 -16.35 3.13
CA THR A 277 -6.21 -15.40 2.91
C THR A 277 -6.57 -14.64 4.18
N GLY A 278 -7.24 -13.50 4.02
CA GLY A 278 -7.80 -12.74 5.14
C GLY A 278 -6.87 -11.69 5.73
N LEU A 279 -5.80 -11.30 5.01
CA LEU A 279 -5.01 -10.13 5.37
C LEU A 279 -5.93 -8.90 5.35
N PRO A 280 -6.08 -8.15 6.45
CA PRO A 280 -6.91 -6.95 6.48
C PRO A 280 -6.16 -5.83 5.76
N PHE A 281 -6.18 -5.85 4.43
CA PHE A 281 -5.53 -4.89 3.57
C PHE A 281 -6.19 -4.86 2.19
N GLY A 282 -6.33 -3.67 1.61
CA GLY A 282 -6.91 -3.45 0.29
C GLY A 282 -7.93 -2.31 0.29
N HIS A 283 -8.96 -2.41 -0.53
CA HIS A 283 -10.02 -1.40 -0.61
C HIS A 283 -11.17 -1.62 0.41
N CYS A 284 -10.83 -2.01 1.63
CA CYS A 284 -11.73 -2.17 2.77
C CYS A 284 -11.46 -1.10 3.84
N ALA A 285 -12.41 -0.81 4.73
CA ALA A 285 -12.19 0.17 5.82
C ALA A 285 -11.18 -0.33 6.86
N ARG A 286 -11.28 -1.60 7.24
CA ARG A 286 -10.35 -2.27 8.18
C ARG A 286 -9.08 -2.70 7.43
N LYS A 287 -8.11 -1.80 7.30
CA LYS A 287 -6.85 -2.06 6.59
C LYS A 287 -5.60 -1.79 7.41
N LEU A 288 -4.55 -2.55 7.15
CA LEU A 288 -3.20 -2.37 7.66
C LEU A 288 -2.46 -1.27 6.89
N THR A 289 -1.35 -0.84 7.47
CA THR A 289 -0.26 -0.18 6.75
C THR A 289 0.88 -1.18 6.65
N LEU A 290 1.38 -1.44 5.44
CA LEU A 290 2.35 -2.50 5.14
C LEU A 290 3.65 -1.90 4.56
N PRO A 291 4.83 -2.17 5.14
CA PRO A 291 6.09 -1.56 4.73
C PRO A 291 6.69 -2.34 3.55
N VAL A 292 6.41 -1.89 2.33
CA VAL A 292 6.85 -2.50 1.07
C VAL A 292 8.36 -2.34 0.92
N GLY A 293 9.08 -3.44 0.77
CA GLY A 293 10.53 -3.54 0.72
C GLY A 293 11.18 -3.92 2.06
N ALA A 294 10.43 -3.88 3.16
CA ALA A 294 10.94 -4.23 4.48
C ALA A 294 11.03 -5.74 4.70
N GLN A 295 11.68 -6.16 5.79
CA GLN A 295 11.70 -7.56 6.19
C GLN A 295 10.42 -7.94 6.92
N VAL A 296 9.91 -9.14 6.63
CA VAL A 296 8.78 -9.73 7.34
C VAL A 296 9.09 -11.17 7.73
N ARG A 297 8.68 -11.54 8.95
CA ARG A 297 8.56 -12.93 9.39
C ARG A 297 7.07 -13.27 9.49
N LEU A 298 6.63 -14.23 8.69
CA LEU A 298 5.25 -14.73 8.69
C LEU A 298 5.22 -16.10 9.34
N ALA A 299 4.32 -16.31 10.31
CA ALA A 299 4.07 -17.61 10.90
C ALA A 299 2.59 -17.98 10.77
N ALA A 300 2.29 -19.03 10.00
CA ALA A 300 0.93 -19.48 9.74
C ALA A 300 0.51 -20.64 10.65
N ARG A 301 -0.79 -20.66 10.94
CA ARG A 301 -1.51 -21.63 11.75
C ARG A 301 -2.89 -21.87 11.13
N ALA A 302 -3.61 -22.89 11.59
CA ALA A 302 -4.91 -23.25 11.01
C ALA A 302 -5.96 -22.13 11.16
N ASP A 303 -5.89 -21.36 12.25
CA ASP A 303 -6.82 -20.29 12.61
C ASP A 303 -6.37 -18.89 12.14
N GLY A 304 -5.24 -18.77 11.43
CA GLY A 304 -4.71 -17.49 11.00
C GLY A 304 -3.20 -17.44 10.83
N PHE A 305 -2.63 -16.27 11.01
CA PHE A 305 -1.18 -16.05 10.90
C PHE A 305 -0.74 -14.83 11.70
N SER A 306 0.56 -14.76 11.97
CA SER A 306 1.21 -13.56 12.49
C SER A 306 2.23 -13.03 11.50
N MET A 307 2.43 -11.72 11.51
CA MET A 307 3.45 -11.04 10.70
C MET A 307 4.23 -10.08 11.60
N ALA A 308 5.55 -10.22 11.64
CA ALA A 308 6.46 -9.31 12.33
C ALA A 308 7.31 -8.59 11.29
N PHE A 309 7.19 -7.27 11.24
CA PHE A 309 7.85 -6.40 10.28
C PHE A 309 9.08 -5.75 10.92
N SER A 310 10.15 -5.53 10.16
CA SER A 310 11.30 -4.74 10.60
C SER A 310 12.11 -4.18 9.43
N GLY A 311 13.04 -3.27 9.74
CA GLY A 311 13.97 -2.71 8.76
C GLY A 311 13.35 -1.65 7.85
N TYR A 312 12.40 -0.86 8.37
CA TYR A 312 11.77 0.28 7.70
C TYR A 312 11.96 1.57 8.52
N PRO A 313 11.88 2.76 7.90
CA PRO A 313 11.99 4.03 8.63
C PRO A 313 10.77 4.27 9.52
N VAL A 314 10.98 4.96 10.65
CA VAL A 314 9.90 5.35 11.57
C VAL A 314 9.93 6.86 11.82
N LEU A 315 8.76 7.40 12.12
CA LEU A 315 8.57 8.73 12.69
C LEU A 315 9.12 8.77 14.13
N PRO A 316 9.57 9.94 14.59
CA PRO A 316 9.95 10.11 15.98
C PRO A 316 8.74 9.88 16.91
N PRO A 317 8.98 9.46 18.17
CA PRO A 317 7.91 9.32 19.15
C PRO A 317 7.19 10.66 19.38
N VAL A 318 5.88 10.59 19.61
CA VAL A 318 5.12 11.75 20.08
C VAL A 318 5.55 12.02 21.53
N ALA A 319 6.05 13.23 21.78
CA ALA A 319 6.44 13.68 23.12
C ALA A 319 5.23 13.93 24.04
#